data_AF-A0A7M5XDT7-F1
#
_entry.id   AF-A0A7M5XDT7-F1
#
_cell.length_a   1.000
_cell.length_b   1.000
_cell.length_c   1.000
_cell.angle_alpha   90.00
_cell.angle_beta   90.00
_cell.angle_gamma   90.00
#
_symmetry.space_group_name_H-M   'P 1'
#
loop_
_entity.id
_entity.type
_entity.pdbx_description
1 polymer ?
#
loop_
_entity_poly.entity_id
_entity_poly.type
_entity_poly.pdbx_seq_one_letter_code
_entity_poly.pdbx_strand_id
1 'polypeptide(L)'
;MFLIYASILLVLNQLVNTQNSDFHQEKVLETITFGSCNKHDKPQLLWDQIIKQDPNLWIWLGDAVYADTRILPMIWMPSPLATMKERFDVQKENEGYKKLKDETPIIGVWDDHDYGNNNGGKSYRNRLQSQNIFLDFLDEPADSIRRKREGVYVSYSYGTPGKIVKIILLDVRSHYEGGSSCDILGGEQWQWFKEQLDDPTASMFFIGTGLQVLSDIPFSEKWMACQKSLDRLIWLTQQHPKVMFLSGDVHFAEINCINPVATGYPLYEFTSSGLTHSCSASLLPVEVCEWTLKNVVASKYRISNVVTELNFGAIKIDWEKMLVSFQVYGVEGKLSQVDIKLADLQVKRNPSSCPDVKEQPNWYWKRVFWSSAVLLVILLAAIALRCTVLILRWVSMVVLKDLDMKIKHRLKKLRTQLAKVAPIRNGGGKNDTDKPHQD
;
A
#
# COMPACT_ATOMS: atom_id res chain seq x y z
N MET A 1 56.45 -12.65 -18.78
CA MET A 1 55.12 -12.96 -19.36
C MET A 1 54.12 -13.48 -18.33
N PHE A 2 54.47 -14.43 -17.46
CA PHE A 2 53.55 -14.95 -16.43
C PHE A 2 53.07 -13.91 -15.40
N LEU A 3 53.92 -12.97 -15.00
CA LEU A 3 53.55 -11.91 -14.04
C LEU A 3 52.58 -10.87 -14.62
N ILE A 4 52.57 -10.67 -15.94
CA ILE A 4 51.67 -9.74 -16.63
C ILE A 4 50.27 -10.39 -16.81
N TYR A 5 50.23 -11.70 -17.10
CA TYR A 5 48.97 -12.44 -17.18
C TYR A 5 48.27 -12.56 -15.81
N ALA A 6 49.01 -12.78 -14.74
CA ALA A 6 48.46 -12.86 -13.38
C ALA A 6 47.91 -11.51 -12.88
N SER A 7 48.53 -10.39 -13.26
CA SER A 7 48.04 -9.05 -12.89
C SER A 7 46.85 -8.61 -13.73
N ILE A 8 46.77 -9.00 -15.01
CA ILE A 8 45.58 -8.78 -15.85
C ILE A 8 44.39 -9.62 -15.36
N LEU A 9 44.60 -10.87 -14.91
CA LEU A 9 43.56 -11.71 -14.31
C LEU A 9 43.10 -11.19 -12.93
N LEU A 10 43.98 -10.60 -12.13
CA LEU A 10 43.62 -9.99 -10.85
C LEU A 10 42.82 -8.68 -11.05
N VAL A 11 43.16 -7.88 -12.05
CA VAL A 11 42.44 -6.64 -12.41
C VAL A 11 41.08 -6.97 -13.06
N LEU A 12 41.00 -8.02 -13.87
CA LEU A 12 39.72 -8.49 -14.42
C LEU A 12 38.80 -9.09 -13.35
N ASN A 13 39.32 -9.85 -12.37
CA ASN A 13 38.49 -10.35 -11.26
C ASN A 13 38.06 -9.27 -10.26
N GLN A 14 38.78 -8.15 -10.15
CA GLN A 14 38.34 -7.01 -9.33
C GLN A 14 37.36 -6.09 -10.06
N LEU A 15 37.35 -6.06 -11.39
CA LEU A 15 36.40 -5.27 -12.18
C LEU A 15 35.05 -5.96 -12.41
N VAL A 16 34.96 -7.29 -12.24
CA VAL A 16 33.75 -8.09 -12.50
C VAL A 16 32.81 -8.19 -11.29
N ASN A 17 33.18 -7.67 -10.11
CA ASN A 17 32.37 -7.82 -8.88
C ASN A 17 32.14 -6.50 -8.12
N THR A 18 32.01 -5.38 -8.84
CA THR A 18 31.81 -4.04 -8.25
C THR A 18 30.37 -3.53 -8.35
N GLN A 19 29.48 -4.30 -8.99
CA GLN A 19 28.07 -3.94 -9.13
C GLN A 19 27.23 -4.72 -8.13
N ASN A 20 26.86 -4.05 -7.03
CA ASN A 20 26.12 -4.64 -5.93
C ASN A 20 24.62 -4.71 -6.26
N SER A 21 24.17 -5.46 -7.26
CA SER A 21 22.73 -5.69 -7.50
C SER A 21 22.38 -7.16 -7.64
N ASP A 22 21.14 -7.53 -7.29
CA ASP A 22 20.69 -8.91 -7.41
C ASP A 22 20.71 -9.38 -8.88
N PHE A 23 20.43 -8.46 -9.82
CA PHE A 23 20.45 -8.70 -11.26
C PHE A 23 21.14 -7.57 -12.03
N HIS A 24 21.80 -7.92 -13.13
CA HIS A 24 22.48 -6.96 -14.01
C HIS A 24 22.18 -7.25 -15.48
N GLN A 25 21.96 -6.19 -16.25
CA GLN A 25 21.84 -6.23 -17.70
C GLN A 25 22.55 -5.02 -18.33
N GLU A 26 23.23 -5.22 -19.46
CA GLU A 26 23.95 -4.13 -20.15
C GLU A 26 23.02 -3.20 -20.97
N LYS A 27 21.72 -3.51 -21.05
CA LYS A 27 20.74 -2.68 -21.78
C LYS A 27 20.61 -1.30 -21.14
N VAL A 28 21.01 -0.26 -21.87
CA VAL A 28 20.81 1.14 -21.45
C VAL A 28 19.32 1.46 -21.46
N LEU A 29 18.81 2.06 -20.39
CA LEU A 29 17.42 2.47 -20.28
C LEU A 29 17.24 3.92 -20.77
N GLU A 30 16.27 4.12 -21.65
CA GLU A 30 15.79 5.41 -22.14
C GLU A 30 14.32 5.61 -21.82
N THR A 31 13.53 4.53 -21.80
CA THR A 31 12.11 4.56 -21.39
C THR A 31 11.84 3.49 -20.34
N ILE A 32 11.36 3.93 -19.18
CA ILE A 32 10.84 3.05 -18.12
C ILE A 32 9.36 3.39 -17.94
N THR A 33 8.50 2.39 -17.88
CA THR A 33 7.08 2.56 -17.56
C THR A 33 6.73 1.84 -16.26
N PHE A 34 5.77 2.37 -15.51
CA PHE A 34 5.40 1.81 -14.22
C PHE A 34 3.95 2.12 -13.85
N GLY A 35 3.41 1.35 -12.92
CA GLY A 35 2.09 1.62 -12.35
C GLY A 35 1.68 0.62 -11.28
N SER A 36 0.54 0.91 -10.66
CA SER A 36 -0.12 0.06 -9.67
C SER A 36 -1.65 0.12 -9.80
N CYS A 37 -2.34 -0.65 -8.96
CA CYS A 37 -3.80 -0.65 -8.77
C CYS A 37 -4.53 -1.11 -10.04
N ASN A 38 -4.15 -2.31 -10.45
CA ASN A 38 -4.65 -3.07 -11.57
C ASN A 38 -5.61 -4.17 -11.11
N LYS A 39 -6.91 -3.92 -11.27
CA LYS A 39 -7.92 -4.91 -10.96
C LYS A 39 -8.12 -5.83 -12.16
N HIS A 40 -7.63 -7.06 -12.04
CA HIS A 40 -7.67 -8.10 -13.07
C HIS A 40 -9.07 -8.34 -13.67
N ASP A 41 -10.15 -8.04 -12.95
CA ASP A 41 -11.55 -8.21 -13.37
C ASP A 41 -12.19 -6.94 -13.98
N LYS A 42 -11.41 -5.89 -14.24
CA LYS A 42 -11.87 -4.65 -14.90
C LYS A 42 -11.28 -4.52 -16.32
N PRO A 43 -11.89 -3.67 -17.18
CA PRO A 43 -11.31 -3.31 -18.46
C PRO A 43 -9.89 -2.72 -18.31
N GLN A 44 -8.98 -3.22 -19.14
CA GLN A 44 -7.56 -2.90 -19.10
C GLN A 44 -7.16 -1.92 -20.21
N LEU A 45 -7.60 -0.66 -20.08
CA LEU A 45 -7.60 0.30 -21.19
C LEU A 45 -6.22 0.92 -21.51
N LEU A 46 -5.21 0.69 -20.68
CA LEU A 46 -3.93 1.39 -20.78
C LEU A 46 -2.81 0.59 -21.44
N TRP A 47 -2.94 -0.74 -21.63
CA TRP A 47 -1.85 -1.55 -22.20
C TRP A 47 -1.40 -1.05 -23.57
N ASP A 48 -2.33 -0.70 -24.46
CA ASP A 48 -1.98 -0.16 -25.77
C ASP A 48 -1.24 1.19 -25.66
N GLN A 49 -1.58 2.04 -24.69
CA GLN A 49 -0.87 3.30 -24.46
C GLN A 49 0.51 3.09 -23.85
N ILE A 50 0.67 2.08 -22.98
CA ILE A 50 1.95 1.67 -22.41
C ILE A 50 2.88 1.16 -23.51
N ILE A 51 2.42 0.23 -24.35
CA ILE A 51 3.19 -0.34 -25.47
C ILE A 51 3.61 0.75 -26.45
N LYS A 52 2.72 1.72 -26.76
CA LYS A 52 3.05 2.88 -27.63
C LYS A 52 4.21 3.73 -27.11
N GLN A 53 4.58 3.62 -25.82
CA GLN A 53 5.74 4.34 -25.30
C GLN A 53 7.08 3.67 -25.63
N ASP A 54 7.07 2.49 -26.25
CA ASP A 54 8.23 1.63 -26.54
C ASP A 54 9.11 1.43 -25.27
N PRO A 55 8.54 0.86 -24.20
CA PRO A 55 9.24 0.79 -22.93
C PRO A 55 10.39 -0.22 -22.96
N ASN A 56 11.55 0.20 -22.44
CA ASN A 56 12.66 -0.71 -22.22
C ASN A 56 12.45 -1.62 -21.02
N LEU A 57 11.57 -1.20 -20.10
CA LEU A 57 11.23 -1.86 -18.83
C LEU A 57 9.82 -1.45 -18.37
N TRP A 58 9.07 -2.41 -17.85
CA TRP A 58 7.85 -2.19 -17.08
C TRP A 58 8.07 -2.55 -15.61
N ILE A 59 7.57 -1.72 -14.68
CA ILE A 59 7.69 -1.92 -13.24
C ILE A 59 6.30 -1.94 -12.59
N TRP A 60 5.95 -3.06 -11.98
CA TRP A 60 4.83 -3.11 -11.03
C TRP A 60 5.25 -2.52 -9.68
N LEU A 61 4.48 -1.54 -9.21
CA LEU A 61 4.64 -0.93 -7.88
C LEU A 61 3.49 -1.35 -6.95
N GLY A 62 3.11 -2.62 -7.04
CA GLY A 62 2.02 -3.19 -6.27
C GLY A 62 0.66 -3.22 -6.96
N ASP A 63 -0.26 -3.93 -6.33
CA ASP A 63 -1.61 -4.21 -6.82
C ASP A 63 -1.68 -4.53 -8.31
N ALA A 64 -0.78 -5.39 -8.79
CA ALA A 64 -0.85 -5.98 -10.11
C ALA A 64 -2.16 -6.76 -10.30
N VAL A 65 -2.72 -7.31 -9.22
CA VAL A 65 -4.05 -7.88 -9.09
C VAL A 65 -4.65 -7.57 -7.72
N TYR A 66 -5.97 -7.72 -7.60
CA TYR A 66 -6.64 -7.69 -6.29
C TYR A 66 -6.83 -9.12 -5.78
N ALA A 67 -5.80 -9.70 -5.13
CA ALA A 67 -5.81 -11.11 -4.75
C ALA A 67 -6.59 -11.43 -3.47
N ASP A 68 -7.00 -10.43 -2.70
CA ASP A 68 -7.91 -10.56 -1.56
C ASP A 68 -9.38 -10.31 -1.94
N THR A 69 -10.30 -10.69 -1.07
CA THR A 69 -11.74 -10.62 -1.37
C THR A 69 -12.41 -9.53 -0.56
N ARG A 70 -12.97 -8.54 -1.27
CA ARG A 70 -13.82 -7.51 -0.67
C ARG A 70 -15.16 -8.11 -0.28
N ILE A 71 -15.43 -8.20 1.02
CA ILE A 71 -16.68 -8.77 1.56
C ILE A 71 -17.72 -7.70 1.91
N LEU A 72 -17.27 -6.50 2.28
CA LEU A 72 -18.09 -5.32 2.56
C LEU A 72 -17.34 -4.07 2.09
N PRO A 73 -18.01 -2.91 1.99
CA PRO A 73 -17.30 -1.66 1.72
C PRO A 73 -16.19 -1.45 2.77
N MET A 74 -14.97 -1.16 2.33
CA MET A 74 -13.78 -0.98 3.17
C MET A 74 -13.35 -2.22 3.98
N ILE A 75 -13.88 -3.41 3.69
CA ILE A 75 -13.51 -4.64 4.40
C ILE A 75 -13.14 -5.72 3.40
N TRP A 76 -11.89 -6.16 3.51
CA TRP A 76 -11.30 -7.22 2.72
C TRP A 76 -10.90 -8.38 3.63
N MET A 77 -10.89 -9.57 3.06
CA MET A 77 -10.40 -10.78 3.70
C MET A 77 -9.47 -11.53 2.75
N PRO A 78 -8.45 -12.22 3.28
CA PRO A 78 -7.62 -13.10 2.46
C PRO A 78 -8.45 -14.11 1.68
N SER A 79 -8.13 -14.26 0.39
CA SER A 79 -8.73 -15.30 -0.45
C SER A 79 -8.03 -16.64 -0.23
N PRO A 80 -8.68 -17.77 -0.57
CA PRO A 80 -7.97 -19.04 -0.74
C PRO A 80 -6.80 -18.90 -1.72
N LEU A 81 -5.68 -19.61 -1.48
CA LEU A 81 -4.48 -19.53 -2.31
C LEU A 81 -4.74 -19.86 -3.78
N ALA A 82 -5.64 -20.82 -4.06
CA ALA A 82 -6.03 -21.15 -5.42
C ALA A 82 -6.70 -19.96 -6.14
N THR A 83 -7.58 -19.24 -5.44
CA THR A 83 -8.25 -18.03 -5.97
C THR A 83 -7.25 -16.89 -6.17
N MET A 84 -6.29 -16.71 -5.26
CA MET A 84 -5.20 -15.76 -5.46
C MET A 84 -4.41 -16.09 -6.73
N LYS A 85 -3.99 -17.35 -6.90
CA LYS A 85 -3.26 -17.80 -8.10
C LYS A 85 -4.08 -17.57 -9.37
N GLU A 86 -5.36 -17.95 -9.37
CA GLU A 86 -6.27 -17.74 -10.51
C GLU A 86 -6.32 -16.27 -10.94
N ARG A 87 -6.35 -15.32 -10.00
CA ARG A 87 -6.41 -13.89 -10.31
C ARG A 87 -5.12 -13.38 -10.95
N PHE A 88 -3.97 -13.87 -10.49
CA PHE A 88 -2.70 -13.64 -11.16
C PHE A 88 -2.67 -14.26 -12.55
N ASP A 89 -3.17 -15.48 -12.72
CA ASP A 89 -3.26 -16.15 -14.02
C ASP A 89 -4.16 -15.33 -14.99
N VAL A 90 -5.28 -14.78 -14.53
CA VAL A 90 -6.15 -13.88 -15.33
C VAL A 90 -5.38 -12.67 -15.85
N GLN A 91 -4.59 -12.01 -15.00
CA GLN A 91 -3.78 -10.88 -15.44
C GLN A 91 -2.67 -11.32 -16.40
N LYS A 92 -2.03 -12.46 -16.13
CA LYS A 92 -0.97 -13.01 -16.98
C LYS A 92 -1.48 -13.41 -18.37
N GLU A 93 -2.73 -13.84 -18.47
CA GLU A 93 -3.38 -14.18 -19.74
C GLU A 93 -4.05 -13.00 -20.44
N ASN A 94 -4.06 -11.81 -19.84
CA ASN A 94 -4.60 -10.62 -20.50
C ASN A 94 -3.80 -10.30 -21.78
N GLU A 95 -4.50 -10.14 -22.91
CA GLU A 95 -3.85 -9.95 -24.22
C GLU A 95 -2.92 -8.73 -24.27
N GLY A 96 -3.31 -7.62 -23.64
CA GLY A 96 -2.48 -6.41 -23.60
C GLY A 96 -1.22 -6.62 -22.76
N TYR A 97 -1.34 -7.31 -21.63
CA TYR A 97 -0.20 -7.67 -20.79
C TYR A 97 0.75 -8.66 -21.48
N LYS A 98 0.21 -9.65 -22.20
CA LYS A 98 1.01 -10.60 -23.00
C LYS A 98 1.82 -9.88 -24.08
N LYS A 99 1.18 -8.99 -24.85
CA LYS A 99 1.86 -8.18 -25.87
C LYS A 99 3.00 -7.36 -25.26
N LEU A 100 2.76 -6.71 -24.11
CA LEU A 100 3.83 -5.98 -23.41
C LEU A 100 4.97 -6.92 -23.00
N LYS A 101 4.66 -8.07 -22.42
CA LYS A 101 5.65 -9.04 -21.94
C LYS A 101 6.52 -9.61 -23.07
N ASP A 102 5.97 -9.77 -24.27
CA ASP A 102 6.70 -10.30 -25.43
C ASP A 102 7.85 -9.37 -25.89
N GLU A 103 7.73 -8.07 -25.64
CA GLU A 103 8.67 -7.04 -26.12
C GLU A 103 9.46 -6.35 -24.99
N THR A 104 8.91 -6.34 -23.77
CA THR A 104 9.41 -5.54 -22.65
C THR A 104 9.64 -6.42 -21.42
N PRO A 105 10.85 -6.40 -20.83
CA PRO A 105 11.10 -6.98 -19.51
C PRO A 105 10.16 -6.40 -18.45
N ILE A 106 9.57 -7.27 -17.63
CA ILE A 106 8.67 -6.90 -16.54
C ILE A 106 9.32 -7.26 -15.22
N ILE A 107 9.45 -6.27 -14.34
CA ILE A 107 9.88 -6.46 -12.96
C ILE A 107 8.79 -5.92 -12.02
N GLY A 108 8.90 -6.20 -10.73
CA GLY A 108 7.91 -5.70 -9.80
C GLY A 108 8.12 -6.06 -8.35
N VAL A 109 7.42 -5.29 -7.51
CA VAL A 109 7.17 -5.55 -6.10
C VAL A 109 5.66 -5.47 -5.87
N TRP A 110 5.17 -6.15 -4.83
CA TRP A 110 3.75 -6.13 -4.49
C TRP A 110 3.37 -4.93 -3.62
N ASP A 111 2.07 -4.81 -3.41
CA ASP A 111 1.47 -4.11 -2.27
C ASP A 111 0.44 -5.02 -1.59
N ASP A 112 -0.47 -4.51 -0.75
CA ASP A 112 -1.31 -5.33 0.13
C ASP A 112 -2.30 -6.24 -0.61
N HIS A 113 -2.91 -5.79 -1.70
CA HIS A 113 -3.89 -6.60 -2.40
C HIS A 113 -3.25 -7.80 -3.09
N ASP A 114 -2.07 -7.64 -3.69
CA ASP A 114 -1.24 -8.71 -4.27
C ASP A 114 -0.65 -9.62 -3.19
N TYR A 115 -0.23 -9.04 -2.07
CA TYR A 115 0.22 -9.78 -0.88
C TYR A 115 -0.89 -10.70 -0.36
N GLY A 116 -2.15 -10.33 -0.59
CA GLY A 116 -3.34 -11.13 -0.30
C GLY A 116 -4.03 -10.80 1.00
N ASN A 117 -3.69 -9.68 1.61
CA ASN A 117 -4.33 -9.20 2.83
C ASN A 117 -4.20 -7.69 2.89
N ASN A 118 -5.31 -6.97 2.63
CA ASN A 118 -5.38 -5.51 2.71
C ASN A 118 -4.76 -4.97 4.01
N ASN A 119 -3.90 -3.96 3.90
CA ASN A 119 -3.11 -3.37 4.99
C ASN A 119 -2.33 -4.42 5.82
N GLY A 120 -2.03 -5.56 5.22
CA GLY A 120 -1.39 -6.70 5.85
C GLY A 120 0.10 -6.47 6.08
N GLY A 121 0.65 -7.25 7.02
CA GLY A 121 2.07 -7.22 7.32
C GLY A 121 2.62 -8.59 7.67
N LYS A 122 3.68 -8.62 8.47
CA LYS A 122 4.38 -9.85 8.89
C LYS A 122 3.48 -10.90 9.56
N SER A 123 2.34 -10.52 10.12
CA SER A 123 1.42 -11.43 10.81
C SER A 123 0.54 -12.27 9.85
N TYR A 124 0.54 -11.97 8.55
CA TYR A 124 -0.24 -12.71 7.58
C TYR A 124 0.27 -14.14 7.41
N ARG A 125 -0.60 -15.12 7.66
CA ARG A 125 -0.22 -16.55 7.75
C ARG A 125 0.24 -17.16 6.44
N ASN A 126 -0.28 -16.67 5.30
CA ASN A 126 0.02 -17.23 3.98
C ASN A 126 1.08 -16.44 3.22
N ARG A 127 1.83 -15.55 3.87
CA ARG A 127 2.76 -14.61 3.21
C ARG A 127 3.82 -15.29 2.34
N LEU A 128 4.36 -16.43 2.77
CA LEU A 128 5.34 -17.20 2.00
C LEU A 128 4.72 -17.91 0.79
N GLN A 129 3.46 -18.34 0.89
CA GLN A 129 2.73 -18.90 -0.23
C GLN A 129 2.36 -17.81 -1.25
N SER A 130 1.91 -16.63 -0.78
CA SER A 130 1.72 -15.45 -1.62
C SER A 130 2.99 -15.05 -2.35
N GLN A 131 4.15 -15.09 -1.65
CA GLN A 131 5.47 -14.84 -2.25
C GLN A 131 5.71 -15.71 -3.47
N ASN A 132 5.51 -17.03 -3.34
CA ASN A 132 5.71 -17.93 -4.47
C ASN A 132 4.74 -17.65 -5.61
N ILE A 133 3.46 -17.38 -5.32
CA ILE A 133 2.46 -17.07 -6.36
C ILE A 133 2.81 -15.78 -7.11
N PHE A 134 3.20 -14.72 -6.40
CA PHE A 134 3.60 -13.45 -6.99
C PHE A 134 4.88 -13.60 -7.85
N LEU A 135 5.86 -14.35 -7.36
CA LEU A 135 7.09 -14.62 -8.11
C LEU A 135 6.83 -15.51 -9.34
N ASP A 136 5.89 -16.45 -9.29
CA ASP A 136 5.45 -17.23 -10.45
C ASP A 136 4.71 -16.35 -11.47
N PHE A 137 3.92 -15.37 -11.02
CA PHE A 137 3.31 -14.37 -11.88
C PHE A 137 4.34 -13.56 -12.67
N LEU A 138 5.42 -13.12 -12.00
CA LEU A 138 6.53 -12.39 -12.61
C LEU A 138 7.50 -13.27 -13.44
N ASP A 139 7.26 -14.57 -13.54
CA ASP A 139 8.17 -15.54 -14.18
C ASP A 139 9.58 -15.53 -13.56
N GLU A 140 9.65 -15.29 -12.24
CA GLU A 140 10.92 -15.25 -11.51
C GLU A 140 11.62 -16.62 -11.57
N PRO A 141 12.92 -16.68 -11.92
CA PRO A 141 13.67 -17.93 -11.99
C PRO A 141 13.60 -18.76 -10.70
N ALA A 142 13.59 -20.08 -10.84
CA ALA A 142 13.48 -21.00 -9.71
C ALA A 142 14.66 -20.91 -8.72
N ASP A 143 15.84 -20.53 -9.20
CA ASP A 143 17.07 -20.36 -8.43
C ASP A 143 17.32 -18.92 -7.95
N SER A 144 16.39 -17.99 -8.23
CA SER A 144 16.48 -16.59 -7.83
C SER A 144 16.67 -16.42 -6.32
N ILE A 145 17.47 -15.42 -5.94
CA ILE A 145 17.63 -15.01 -4.55
C ILE A 145 16.29 -14.62 -3.90
N ARG A 146 15.32 -14.10 -4.68
CA ARG A 146 13.98 -13.75 -4.20
C ARG A 146 13.17 -14.95 -3.71
N ARG A 147 13.52 -16.17 -4.14
CA ARG A 147 12.90 -17.42 -3.65
C ARG A 147 13.64 -18.02 -2.44
N LYS A 148 14.74 -17.39 -2.02
CA LYS A 148 15.64 -17.86 -0.94
C LYS A 148 15.65 -16.94 0.29
N ARG A 149 14.86 -15.85 0.27
CA ARG A 149 14.71 -14.88 1.38
C ARG A 149 13.24 -14.58 1.65
N GLU A 150 12.95 -14.06 2.83
CA GLU A 150 11.61 -13.58 3.15
C GLU A 150 11.36 -12.22 2.48
N GLY A 151 10.28 -12.14 1.73
CA GLY A 151 9.89 -10.97 0.96
C GLY A 151 10.42 -10.92 -0.47
N VAL A 152 9.78 -10.06 -1.27
CA VAL A 152 9.99 -9.98 -2.73
C VAL A 152 10.88 -8.81 -3.15
N TYR A 153 11.55 -8.15 -2.20
CA TYR A 153 12.45 -7.04 -2.50
C TYR A 153 13.61 -7.48 -3.39
N VAL A 154 14.05 -6.57 -4.26
CA VAL A 154 15.00 -6.88 -5.33
C VAL A 154 15.66 -5.62 -5.88
N SER A 155 16.88 -5.76 -6.39
CA SER A 155 17.58 -4.71 -7.12
C SER A 155 18.03 -5.15 -8.51
N TYR A 156 18.03 -4.20 -9.43
CA TYR A 156 18.49 -4.38 -10.80
C TYR A 156 19.42 -3.24 -11.19
N SER A 157 20.48 -3.55 -11.92
CA SER A 157 21.29 -2.53 -12.58
C SER A 157 21.24 -2.70 -14.09
N TYR A 158 20.85 -1.64 -14.79
CA TYR A 158 20.70 -1.62 -16.25
C TYR A 158 21.65 -0.62 -16.88
N GLY A 159 22.36 -1.04 -17.92
CA GLY A 159 23.18 -0.17 -18.77
C GLY A 159 24.68 -0.43 -18.66
N THR A 160 25.43 0.38 -19.39
CA THR A 160 26.90 0.34 -19.47
C THR A 160 27.52 1.46 -18.63
N PRO A 161 28.84 1.41 -18.31
CA PRO A 161 29.50 2.44 -17.50
C PRO A 161 29.17 3.88 -17.93
N GLY A 162 28.80 4.72 -16.95
CA GLY A 162 28.36 6.10 -17.16
C GLY A 162 26.89 6.28 -17.56
N LYS A 163 26.18 5.18 -17.87
CA LYS A 163 24.74 5.14 -18.16
C LYS A 163 24.00 4.06 -17.36
N ILE A 164 24.47 3.77 -16.14
CA ILE A 164 23.89 2.72 -15.30
C ILE A 164 22.72 3.29 -14.50
N VAL A 165 21.53 2.73 -14.68
CA VAL A 165 20.36 3.01 -13.84
C VAL A 165 20.21 1.87 -12.84
N LYS A 166 20.19 2.21 -11.55
CA LYS A 166 19.91 1.23 -10.50
C LYS A 166 18.48 1.35 -10.01
N ILE A 167 17.76 0.24 -10.08
CA ILE A 167 16.37 0.14 -9.64
C ILE A 167 16.35 -0.71 -8.37
N ILE A 168 15.79 -0.18 -7.31
CA ILE A 168 15.68 -0.84 -6.01
C ILE A 168 14.19 -0.91 -5.67
N LEU A 169 13.63 -2.11 -5.59
CA LEU A 169 12.23 -2.33 -5.27
C LEU A 169 12.10 -2.82 -3.82
N LEU A 170 11.37 -2.05 -3.01
CA LEU A 170 11.18 -2.29 -1.58
C LEU A 170 9.86 -3.01 -1.31
N ASP A 171 9.95 -4.22 -0.76
CA ASP A 171 8.81 -4.90 -0.14
C ASP A 171 8.41 -4.19 1.14
N VAL A 172 7.17 -3.72 1.21
CA VAL A 172 6.62 -2.96 2.34
C VAL A 172 5.58 -3.74 3.13
N ARG A 173 5.49 -5.07 2.93
CA ARG A 173 4.47 -5.93 3.54
C ARG A 173 5.07 -7.08 4.33
N SER A 174 6.07 -7.80 3.81
CA SER A 174 6.61 -9.02 4.43
C SER A 174 7.05 -8.84 5.88
N HIS A 175 7.74 -7.73 6.15
CA HIS A 175 8.28 -7.42 7.46
C HIS A 175 7.51 -6.31 8.17
N TYR A 176 6.44 -5.81 7.56
CA TYR A 176 5.69 -4.68 8.10
C TYR A 176 5.13 -5.00 9.48
N GLU A 177 5.48 -4.14 10.42
CA GLU A 177 4.95 -4.06 11.77
C GLU A 177 4.44 -2.64 12.00
N GLY A 178 3.17 -2.51 12.40
CA GLY A 178 2.56 -1.23 12.73
C GLY A 178 2.64 -0.90 14.23
N GLY A 179 2.09 0.26 14.62
CA GLY A 179 1.99 0.67 16.02
C GLY A 179 3.28 1.27 16.58
N SER A 180 3.53 1.10 17.89
CA SER A 180 4.70 1.70 18.55
C SER A 180 6.04 1.06 18.15
N SER A 181 6.01 -0.21 17.70
CA SER A 181 7.17 -0.95 17.21
C SER A 181 7.42 -0.76 15.71
N CYS A 182 6.84 0.28 15.10
CA CYS A 182 6.74 0.36 13.65
C CYS A 182 8.08 0.19 12.90
N ASP A 183 8.09 -0.77 11.97
CA ASP A 183 9.17 -1.06 11.03
C ASP A 183 8.57 -1.59 9.73
N ILE A 184 8.89 -0.95 8.59
CA ILE A 184 8.32 -1.33 7.29
C ILE A 184 9.13 -2.46 6.64
N LEU A 185 10.47 -2.39 6.69
CA LEU A 185 11.34 -3.28 5.93
C LEU A 185 11.92 -4.42 6.76
N GLY A 186 12.02 -4.26 8.08
CA GLY A 186 12.71 -5.23 8.94
C GLY A 186 14.23 -5.24 8.73
N GLY A 187 14.94 -5.88 9.67
CA GLY A 187 16.39 -5.76 9.78
C GLY A 187 17.18 -6.20 8.54
N GLU A 188 16.82 -7.34 7.95
CA GLU A 188 17.54 -7.93 6.80
C GLU A 188 17.42 -7.05 5.56
N GLN A 189 16.20 -6.61 5.23
CA GLN A 189 15.98 -5.75 4.07
C GLN A 189 16.57 -4.35 4.26
N TRP A 190 16.57 -3.81 5.48
CA TRP A 190 17.27 -2.55 5.77
C TRP A 190 18.77 -2.63 5.52
N GLN A 191 19.40 -3.74 5.94
CA GLN A 191 20.82 -3.98 5.71
C GLN A 191 21.11 -4.13 4.22
N TRP A 192 20.33 -4.97 3.53
CA TRP A 192 20.40 -5.14 2.09
C TRP A 192 20.22 -3.80 1.36
N PHE A 193 19.23 -2.99 1.73
CA PHE A 193 18.95 -1.70 1.08
C PHE A 193 20.13 -0.74 1.18
N LYS A 194 20.78 -0.67 2.35
CA LYS A 194 22.00 0.12 2.51
C LYS A 194 23.10 -0.34 1.54
N GLU A 195 23.33 -1.65 1.44
CA GLU A 195 24.32 -2.22 0.51
C GLU A 195 24.01 -1.92 -0.96
N GLN A 196 22.71 -1.84 -1.32
CA GLN A 196 22.30 -1.46 -2.67
C GLN A 196 22.62 0.00 -3.00
N LEU A 197 22.48 0.91 -2.03
CA LEU A 197 22.78 2.33 -2.21
C LEU A 197 24.29 2.62 -2.28
N ASP A 198 25.12 1.78 -1.62
CA ASP A 198 26.58 1.91 -1.60
C ASP A 198 27.27 1.56 -2.95
N ASP A 199 26.51 1.40 -4.03
CA ASP A 199 27.02 1.06 -5.36
C ASP A 199 27.57 2.31 -6.10
N PRO A 200 28.91 2.39 -6.30
CA PRO A 200 29.53 3.56 -6.90
C PRO A 200 29.37 3.61 -8.42
N THR A 201 28.89 2.54 -9.05
CA THR A 201 28.76 2.43 -10.51
C THR A 201 27.46 3.05 -11.04
N ALA A 202 26.45 3.18 -10.17
CA ALA A 202 25.14 3.70 -10.53
C ALA A 202 25.22 5.20 -10.89
N SER A 203 24.70 5.54 -12.07
CA SER A 203 24.60 6.92 -12.55
C SER A 203 23.37 7.63 -11.98
N MET A 204 22.34 6.88 -11.58
CA MET A 204 21.17 7.34 -10.82
C MET A 204 20.44 6.14 -10.17
N PHE A 205 19.60 6.42 -9.17
CA PHE A 205 18.81 5.42 -8.46
C PHE A 205 17.31 5.73 -8.56
N PHE A 206 16.51 4.71 -8.89
CA PHE A 206 15.07 4.71 -8.69
C PHE A 206 14.71 3.74 -7.57
N ILE A 207 14.03 4.23 -6.55
CA ILE A 207 13.53 3.42 -5.44
C ILE A 207 12.02 3.27 -5.60
N GLY A 208 11.56 2.06 -5.94
CA GLY A 208 10.15 1.72 -6.08
C GLY A 208 9.57 1.13 -4.80
N THR A 209 8.36 1.53 -4.44
CA THR A 209 7.64 1.05 -3.25
C THR A 209 6.13 1.06 -3.50
N GLY A 210 5.37 0.13 -2.90
CA GLY A 210 3.90 0.14 -3.00
C GLY A 210 3.28 1.39 -2.37
N LEU A 211 3.84 1.83 -1.23
CA LEU A 211 3.32 2.94 -0.44
C LEU A 211 3.94 4.29 -0.81
N GLN A 212 3.17 5.36 -0.73
CA GLN A 212 3.73 6.72 -0.88
C GLN A 212 4.72 7.07 0.24
N VAL A 213 5.84 7.68 -0.13
CA VAL A 213 6.94 8.09 0.74
C VAL A 213 6.73 9.49 1.30
N LEU A 214 6.46 10.47 0.43
CA LEU A 214 6.49 11.90 0.75
C LEU A 214 5.10 12.52 0.93
N SER A 215 4.02 11.86 0.52
CA SER A 215 2.67 12.44 0.55
C SER A 215 2.06 12.51 1.95
N ASP A 216 1.71 13.71 2.44
CA ASP A 216 1.12 13.92 3.77
C ASP A 216 -0.41 13.91 3.79
N ILE A 217 -1.02 13.38 2.73
CA ILE A 217 -2.47 13.21 2.60
C ILE A 217 -2.97 12.30 3.73
N PRO A 218 -3.95 12.70 4.56
CA PRO A 218 -4.48 11.88 5.63
C PRO A 218 -5.22 10.63 5.10
N PHE A 219 -5.30 9.60 5.95
CA PHE A 219 -6.08 8.36 5.74
C PHE A 219 -5.64 7.40 4.63
N SER A 220 -4.58 7.68 3.89
CA SER A 220 -3.87 6.69 3.07
C SER A 220 -2.83 5.91 3.87
N GLU A 221 -2.53 4.67 3.47
CA GLU A 221 -1.29 4.01 3.89
C GLU A 221 -0.10 4.72 3.22
N LYS A 222 0.98 4.89 3.99
CA LYS A 222 2.17 5.65 3.57
C LYS A 222 3.31 5.45 4.54
N TRP A 223 4.52 5.70 4.09
CA TRP A 223 5.71 5.69 4.95
C TRP A 223 5.61 6.66 6.12
N MET A 224 4.95 7.81 5.94
CA MET A 224 4.73 8.79 7.02
C MET A 224 3.89 8.28 8.19
N ALA A 225 3.12 7.20 8.03
CA ALA A 225 2.46 6.55 9.16
C ALA A 225 3.48 5.84 10.09
N CYS A 226 4.71 5.61 9.60
CA CYS A 226 5.81 4.95 10.29
C CYS A 226 7.05 5.85 10.35
N GLN A 227 7.00 6.91 11.17
CA GLN A 227 8.03 7.96 11.19
C GLN A 227 9.46 7.42 11.33
N LYS A 228 9.68 6.40 12.17
CA LYS A 228 11.01 5.77 12.35
C LYS A 228 11.57 5.16 11.05
N SER A 229 10.71 4.47 10.27
CA SER A 229 11.12 3.88 8.99
C SER A 229 11.32 4.96 7.94
N LEU A 230 10.47 5.99 7.91
CA LEU A 230 10.64 7.14 7.03
C LEU A 230 11.95 7.88 7.30
N ASP A 231 12.25 8.20 8.56
CA ASP A 231 13.48 8.89 8.94
C ASP A 231 14.71 8.09 8.51
N ARG A 232 14.68 6.76 8.67
CA ARG A 232 15.76 5.87 8.22
C ARG A 232 15.89 5.83 6.70
N LEU A 233 14.79 5.72 5.96
CA LEU A 233 14.77 5.75 4.50
C LEU A 233 15.37 7.06 3.98
N ILE A 234 14.90 8.19 4.51
CA ILE A 234 15.35 9.52 4.15
C ILE A 234 16.83 9.69 4.52
N TRP A 235 17.26 9.28 5.70
CA TRP A 235 18.66 9.37 6.12
C TRP A 235 19.60 8.57 5.21
N LEU A 236 19.24 7.33 4.85
CA LEU A 236 20.03 6.49 3.94
C LEU A 236 20.12 7.12 2.56
N THR A 237 18.99 7.51 1.98
CA THR A 237 18.95 8.10 0.63
C THR A 237 19.67 9.44 0.54
N GLN A 238 19.70 10.21 1.63
CA GLN A 238 20.44 11.46 1.73
C GLN A 238 21.95 11.34 1.58
N GLN A 239 22.52 10.15 1.78
CA GLN A 239 23.95 9.91 1.62
C GLN A 239 24.38 9.71 0.16
N HIS A 240 23.43 9.64 -0.78
CA HIS A 240 23.70 9.33 -2.18
C HIS A 240 23.07 10.37 -3.11
N PRO A 241 23.76 10.79 -4.18
CA PRO A 241 23.19 11.69 -5.17
C PRO A 241 22.23 10.96 -6.11
N LYS A 242 21.34 11.71 -6.78
CA LYS A 242 20.49 11.25 -7.88
C LYS A 242 19.56 10.10 -7.51
N VAL A 243 19.00 10.15 -6.31
CA VAL A 243 17.96 9.23 -5.84
C VAL A 243 16.58 9.84 -6.10
N MET A 244 15.67 9.04 -6.66
CA MET A 244 14.27 9.41 -6.92
C MET A 244 13.35 8.25 -6.51
N PHE A 245 12.16 8.57 -5.99
CA PHE A 245 11.18 7.58 -5.56
C PHE A 245 10.06 7.37 -6.59
N LEU A 246 9.58 6.13 -6.69
CA LEU A 246 8.39 5.76 -7.44
C LEU A 246 7.40 5.06 -6.49
N SER A 247 6.10 5.39 -6.56
CA SER A 247 5.10 4.82 -5.66
C SER A 247 3.72 4.53 -6.28
N GLY A 248 2.92 3.75 -5.56
CA GLY A 248 1.60 3.24 -5.94
C GLY A 248 0.48 3.52 -4.91
N ASP A 249 -0.38 2.52 -4.65
CA ASP A 249 -1.45 2.44 -3.61
C ASP A 249 -2.67 3.37 -3.76
N VAL A 250 -2.45 4.65 -4.04
CA VAL A 250 -3.46 5.69 -3.71
C VAL A 250 -4.56 5.96 -4.74
N HIS A 251 -4.60 5.23 -5.85
CA HIS A 251 -5.61 5.35 -6.92
C HIS A 251 -5.67 6.74 -7.58
N PHE A 252 -4.56 7.48 -7.59
CA PHE A 252 -4.33 8.67 -8.43
C PHE A 252 -2.85 8.81 -8.75
N ALA A 253 -2.50 9.77 -9.62
CA ALA A 253 -1.11 10.16 -9.87
C ALA A 253 -0.81 11.56 -9.33
N GLU A 254 0.39 11.73 -8.78
CA GLU A 254 0.92 13.01 -8.32
C GLU A 254 2.44 13.00 -8.29
N ILE A 255 3.01 14.20 -8.15
CA ILE A 255 4.45 14.37 -7.98
C ILE A 255 4.65 15.20 -6.71
N ASN A 256 5.37 14.62 -5.75
CA ASN A 256 5.75 15.28 -4.51
C ASN A 256 7.24 15.62 -4.54
N CYS A 257 7.60 16.73 -3.89
CA CYS A 257 8.99 17.14 -3.73
C CYS A 257 9.22 17.73 -2.34
N ILE A 258 10.32 17.32 -1.72
CA ILE A 258 10.82 17.92 -0.48
C ILE A 258 12.23 18.46 -0.67
N ASN A 259 12.61 19.47 0.13
CA ASN A 259 13.96 20.00 0.23
C ASN A 259 14.58 19.59 1.56
N PRO A 260 15.14 18.37 1.70
CA PRO A 260 15.79 17.98 2.93
C PRO A 260 17.11 18.73 3.09
N VAL A 261 17.40 19.18 4.31
CA VAL A 261 18.67 19.86 4.61
C VAL A 261 19.86 18.92 4.36
N ALA A 262 19.70 17.63 4.65
CA ALA A 262 20.80 16.67 4.66
C ALA A 262 21.15 16.06 3.29
N THR A 263 20.25 16.00 2.31
CA THR A 263 20.61 15.58 0.92
C THR A 263 21.48 16.63 0.26
N GLY A 264 21.30 17.91 0.59
CA GLY A 264 21.86 19.00 -0.20
C GLY A 264 21.33 19.04 -1.65
N TYR A 265 20.15 18.47 -1.92
CA TYR A 265 19.36 18.52 -3.17
C TYR A 265 17.89 18.11 -2.94
N PRO A 266 16.93 18.42 -3.84
CA PRO A 266 15.52 18.08 -3.66
C PRO A 266 15.24 16.59 -3.90
N LEU A 267 14.45 15.96 -3.02
CA LEU A 267 13.97 14.59 -3.22
C LEU A 267 12.60 14.61 -3.89
N TYR A 268 12.48 13.83 -4.95
CA TYR A 268 11.25 13.70 -5.72
C TYR A 268 10.62 12.32 -5.55
N GLU A 269 9.30 12.30 -5.50
CA GLU A 269 8.49 11.10 -5.56
C GLU A 269 7.48 11.22 -6.70
N PHE A 270 7.40 10.18 -7.52
CA PHE A 270 6.46 10.06 -8.63
C PHE A 270 5.50 8.92 -8.34
N THR A 271 4.24 9.27 -8.09
CA THR A 271 3.19 8.30 -7.83
C THR A 271 2.37 8.08 -9.10
N SER A 272 2.17 6.82 -9.47
CA SER A 272 1.19 6.44 -10.49
C SER A 272 0.45 5.18 -10.06
N SER A 273 -0.81 5.37 -9.73
CA SER A 273 -1.65 4.36 -9.10
C SER A 273 -3.05 4.50 -9.67
N GLY A 274 -3.39 3.79 -10.74
CA GLY A 274 -4.66 4.08 -11.41
C GLY A 274 -4.89 3.31 -12.70
N LEU A 275 -4.36 2.10 -12.81
CA LEU A 275 -4.35 1.37 -14.08
C LEU A 275 -5.75 1.00 -14.58
N THR A 276 -6.62 0.60 -13.66
CA THR A 276 -7.99 0.14 -13.98
C THR A 276 -9.07 0.93 -13.28
N HIS A 277 -8.68 1.68 -12.24
CA HIS A 277 -9.58 2.54 -11.51
C HIS A 277 -8.80 3.61 -10.79
N SER A 278 -9.37 4.80 -10.79
CA SER A 278 -8.81 5.99 -10.18
C SER A 278 -9.90 6.61 -9.32
N CYS A 279 -9.55 7.20 -8.19
CA CYS A 279 -10.49 7.82 -7.26
C CYS A 279 -11.66 6.92 -6.81
N SER A 280 -11.51 5.59 -6.87
CA SER A 280 -12.60 4.63 -6.63
C SER A 280 -12.41 3.72 -5.40
N ALA A 281 -11.34 3.91 -4.62
CA ALA A 281 -11.16 3.20 -3.34
C ALA A 281 -12.08 3.74 -2.24
N SER A 282 -12.61 4.94 -2.43
CA SER A 282 -13.45 5.60 -1.43
C SER A 282 -14.90 5.13 -1.53
N LEU A 283 -15.62 5.12 -0.41
CA LEU A 283 -17.09 5.06 -0.35
C LEU A 283 -17.77 6.20 -1.13
N LEU A 284 -16.99 7.19 -1.54
CA LEU A 284 -17.44 8.38 -2.24
C LEU A 284 -17.54 8.13 -3.74
N PRO A 285 -18.54 8.72 -4.42
CA PRO A 285 -18.56 8.81 -5.88
C PRO A 285 -17.24 9.41 -6.42
N VAL A 286 -16.86 9.02 -7.63
CA VAL A 286 -15.60 9.45 -8.27
C VAL A 286 -15.51 10.98 -8.31
N GLU A 287 -16.61 11.67 -8.60
CA GLU A 287 -16.70 13.13 -8.67
C GLU A 287 -16.44 13.78 -7.31
N VAL A 288 -16.89 13.13 -6.22
CA VAL A 288 -16.65 13.62 -4.86
C VAL A 288 -15.20 13.39 -4.48
N CYS A 289 -14.62 12.23 -4.81
CA CYS A 289 -13.21 11.95 -4.55
C CYS A 289 -12.29 12.92 -5.29
N GLU A 290 -12.56 13.14 -6.59
CA GLU A 290 -11.85 14.12 -7.40
C GLU A 290 -11.97 15.54 -6.81
N TRP A 291 -13.19 15.96 -6.47
CA TRP A 291 -13.41 17.25 -5.85
C TRP A 291 -12.66 17.37 -4.52
N THR A 292 -12.65 16.34 -3.69
CA THR A 292 -11.91 16.30 -2.41
C THR A 292 -10.40 16.43 -2.63
N LEU A 293 -9.81 15.69 -3.57
CA LEU A 293 -8.37 15.74 -3.87
C LEU A 293 -7.93 17.08 -4.49
N LYS A 294 -8.85 17.81 -5.13
CA LYS A 294 -8.61 19.14 -5.71
C LYS A 294 -8.89 20.29 -4.72
N ASN A 295 -9.89 20.15 -3.85
CA ASN A 295 -10.45 21.28 -3.07
C ASN A 295 -10.38 21.13 -1.55
N VAL A 296 -9.96 19.97 -1.03
CA VAL A 296 -9.93 19.73 0.42
C VAL A 296 -8.59 19.16 0.87
N VAL A 297 -8.09 18.16 0.14
CA VAL A 297 -6.95 17.35 0.55
C VAL A 297 -5.91 17.32 -0.56
N ALA A 298 -4.82 18.04 -0.36
CA ALA A 298 -3.63 17.97 -1.19
C ALA A 298 -2.42 17.80 -0.29
N SER A 299 -1.39 17.10 -0.78
CA SER A 299 -0.12 17.12 -0.07
C SER A 299 0.48 18.52 -0.11
N LYS A 300 1.08 18.97 1.00
CA LYS A 300 1.84 20.23 1.03
C LYS A 300 3.14 20.15 0.23
N TYR A 301 3.53 18.96 -0.21
CA TYR A 301 4.71 18.69 -1.01
C TYR A 301 4.41 18.51 -2.49
N ARG A 302 3.13 18.58 -2.90
CA ARG A 302 2.68 18.34 -4.26
C ARG A 302 3.09 19.49 -5.19
N ILE A 303 3.87 19.18 -6.22
CA ILE A 303 4.34 20.14 -7.24
C ILE A 303 3.62 20.01 -8.59
N SER A 304 2.84 18.94 -8.78
CA SER A 304 2.03 18.73 -9.98
C SER A 304 0.54 18.90 -9.70
N ASN A 305 -0.26 19.02 -10.76
CA ASN A 305 -1.69 18.76 -10.62
C ASN A 305 -1.89 17.28 -10.25
N VAL A 306 -2.92 16.99 -9.45
CA VAL A 306 -3.35 15.61 -9.22
C VAL A 306 -4.04 15.09 -10.47
N VAL A 307 -3.70 13.85 -10.85
CA VAL A 307 -4.27 13.15 -11.99
C VAL A 307 -5.23 12.09 -11.46
N THR A 308 -6.52 12.28 -11.72
CA THR A 308 -7.61 11.40 -11.26
C THR A 308 -8.22 10.60 -12.40
N GLU A 309 -7.67 10.69 -13.61
CA GLU A 309 -7.97 9.75 -14.69
C GLU A 309 -7.27 8.40 -14.48
N LEU A 310 -7.65 7.39 -15.27
CA LEU A 310 -6.85 6.18 -15.42
C LEU A 310 -5.46 6.57 -15.92
N ASN A 311 -4.42 6.07 -15.26
CA ASN A 311 -3.07 6.50 -15.53
C ASN A 311 -2.00 5.43 -15.35
N PHE A 312 -0.86 5.65 -16.01
CA PHE A 312 0.42 5.00 -15.77
C PHE A 312 1.56 6.03 -15.85
N GLY A 313 2.69 5.72 -15.23
CA GLY A 313 3.90 6.54 -15.24
C GLY A 313 4.85 6.14 -16.35
N ALA A 314 5.51 7.13 -16.97
CA ALA A 314 6.61 6.93 -17.91
C ALA A 314 7.79 7.84 -17.54
N ILE A 315 8.98 7.28 -17.51
CA ILE A 315 10.24 7.96 -17.26
C ILE A 315 11.03 7.92 -18.56
N LYS A 316 11.35 9.10 -19.10
CA LYS A 316 12.19 9.25 -20.29
C LYS A 316 13.55 9.79 -19.86
N ILE A 317 14.61 9.08 -20.19
CA ILE A 317 15.99 9.44 -19.82
C ILE A 317 16.71 9.91 -21.09
N ASP A 318 17.02 11.20 -21.16
CA ASP A 318 17.87 11.79 -22.18
C ASP A 318 19.31 11.84 -21.63
N TRP A 319 20.12 10.86 -22.03
CA TRP A 319 21.51 10.75 -21.60
C TRP A 319 22.42 11.83 -22.18
N GLU A 320 22.07 12.44 -23.31
CA GLU A 320 22.86 13.52 -23.89
C GLU A 320 22.68 14.81 -23.11
N LYS A 321 21.42 15.12 -22.75
CA LYS A 321 21.07 16.29 -21.93
C LYS A 321 21.20 16.05 -20.43
N MET A 322 21.43 14.81 -20.01
CA MET A 322 21.41 14.37 -18.62
C MET A 322 20.12 14.81 -17.91
N LEU A 323 18.99 14.56 -18.59
CA LEU A 323 17.65 14.97 -18.20
C LEU A 323 16.76 13.75 -18.00
N VAL A 324 15.97 13.75 -16.93
CA VAL A 324 14.94 12.75 -16.66
C VAL A 324 13.58 13.43 -16.71
N SER A 325 12.74 13.01 -17.63
CA SER A 325 11.36 13.48 -17.79
C SER A 325 10.41 12.45 -17.22
N PHE A 326 9.68 12.83 -16.17
CA PHE A 326 8.61 12.04 -15.62
C PHE A 326 7.30 12.49 -16.22
N GLN A 327 6.56 11.55 -16.79
CA GLN A 327 5.33 11.77 -17.52
C GLN A 327 4.24 10.87 -16.94
N VAL A 328 3.04 11.41 -16.86
CA VAL A 328 1.84 10.64 -16.52
C VAL A 328 0.99 10.57 -17.78
N TYR A 329 0.60 9.37 -18.18
CA TYR A 329 -0.23 9.10 -19.34
C TYR A 329 -1.55 8.50 -18.91
N GLY A 330 -2.63 8.87 -19.60
CA GLY A 330 -3.92 8.19 -19.55
C GLY A 330 -4.31 7.65 -20.91
N VAL A 331 -5.58 7.30 -21.05
CA VAL A 331 -6.13 6.68 -22.28
C VAL A 331 -5.95 7.58 -23.51
N GLU A 332 -6.13 8.89 -23.32
CA GLU A 332 -6.07 9.92 -24.37
C GLU A 332 -4.64 10.48 -24.60
N GLY A 333 -3.64 9.96 -23.89
CA GLY A 333 -2.24 10.39 -24.00
C GLY A 333 -1.71 11.07 -22.75
N LYS A 334 -0.76 12.00 -22.91
CA LYS A 334 0.00 12.58 -21.80
C LYS A 334 -0.84 13.60 -21.01
N LEU A 335 -0.91 13.41 -19.69
CA LEU A 335 -1.70 14.20 -18.74
C LEU A 335 -0.84 15.19 -17.93
N SER A 336 0.40 14.81 -17.61
CA SER A 336 1.32 15.62 -16.81
C SER A 336 2.77 15.32 -17.17
N GLN A 337 3.67 16.28 -16.98
CA GLN A 337 5.11 16.11 -17.16
C GLN A 337 5.91 17.00 -16.20
N VAL A 338 7.00 16.47 -15.65
CA VAL A 338 8.03 17.21 -14.91
C VAL A 338 9.40 16.76 -15.40
N ASP A 339 10.26 17.72 -15.72
CA ASP A 339 11.62 17.49 -16.20
C ASP A 339 12.64 17.84 -15.11
N ILE A 340 13.59 16.94 -14.88
CA ILE A 340 14.62 17.07 -13.85
C ILE A 340 15.99 16.87 -14.46
N LYS A 341 16.90 17.82 -14.27
CA LYS A 341 18.30 17.66 -14.66
C LYS A 341 19.02 16.86 -13.60
N LEU A 342 19.80 15.86 -14.00
CA LEU A 342 20.60 15.04 -13.05
C LEU A 342 21.66 15.86 -12.29
N ALA A 343 22.03 17.03 -12.80
CA ALA A 343 22.89 17.98 -12.10
C ALA A 343 22.20 18.68 -10.91
N ASP A 344 20.87 18.69 -10.87
CA ASP A 344 20.09 19.25 -9.76
C ASP A 344 19.98 18.28 -8.59
N LEU A 345 20.25 16.99 -8.82
CA LEU A 345 20.21 15.92 -7.83
C LEU A 345 21.60 15.57 -7.28
N GLN A 346 22.44 16.57 -7.06
CA GLN A 346 23.79 16.41 -6.51
C GLN A 346 23.99 17.34 -5.32
N VAL A 347 24.75 16.86 -4.33
CA VAL A 347 25.14 17.66 -3.16
C VAL A 347 25.93 18.89 -3.62
N LYS A 348 25.37 20.08 -3.43
CA LYS A 348 26.05 21.34 -3.74
C LYS A 348 25.77 22.39 -2.67
N ARG A 349 26.67 23.38 -2.55
CA ARG A 349 26.57 24.43 -1.52
C ARG A 349 25.24 25.20 -1.57
N ASN A 350 24.72 25.43 -2.78
CA ASN A 350 23.42 26.04 -3.04
C ASN A 350 22.56 25.08 -3.87
N PRO A 351 21.85 24.15 -3.23
CA PRO A 351 21.00 23.20 -3.93
C PRO A 351 19.95 23.89 -4.80
N SER A 352 19.54 23.19 -5.86
CA SER A 352 18.26 23.52 -6.50
C SER A 352 17.16 23.22 -5.50
N SER A 353 16.09 24.02 -5.50
CA SER A 353 14.92 23.75 -4.67
C SER A 353 13.85 23.03 -5.49
N CYS A 354 12.95 22.36 -4.78
CA CYS A 354 11.66 21.97 -5.36
C CYS A 354 11.03 23.16 -6.11
N PRO A 355 10.35 22.90 -7.24
CA PRO A 355 9.46 23.87 -7.85
C PRO A 355 8.40 24.36 -6.85
N ASP A 356 7.77 25.48 -7.17
CA ASP A 356 6.67 26.00 -6.35
C ASP A 356 5.59 24.92 -6.18
N VAL A 357 5.21 24.69 -4.93
CA VAL A 357 4.11 23.80 -4.57
C VAL A 357 2.84 24.32 -5.22
N LYS A 358 2.01 23.41 -5.75
CA LYS A 358 0.71 23.80 -6.29
C LYS A 358 -0.15 24.43 -5.21
N GLU A 359 -0.99 25.37 -5.64
CA GLU A 359 -1.87 26.12 -4.75
C GLU A 359 -2.66 25.14 -3.87
N GLN A 360 -2.48 25.31 -2.56
CA GLN A 360 -3.14 24.45 -1.59
C GLN A 360 -4.64 24.74 -1.60
N PRO A 361 -5.48 23.72 -1.35
CA PRO A 361 -6.91 23.91 -1.37
C PRO A 361 -7.35 25.02 -0.40
N ASN A 362 -8.30 25.84 -0.83
CA ASN A 362 -8.79 26.97 -0.06
C ASN A 362 -9.22 26.52 1.34
N TRP A 363 -8.69 27.18 2.37
CA TRP A 363 -8.97 26.87 3.78
C TRP A 363 -10.47 26.85 4.09
N TYR A 364 -11.29 27.63 3.37
CA TYR A 364 -12.74 27.64 3.47
C TYR A 364 -13.34 26.27 3.14
N TRP A 365 -13.03 25.72 1.96
CA TRP A 365 -13.55 24.41 1.54
C TRP A 365 -13.07 23.29 2.45
N LYS A 366 -11.81 23.36 2.89
CA LYS A 366 -11.28 22.46 3.92
C LYS A 366 -12.14 22.52 5.18
N ARG A 367 -12.41 23.70 5.74
CA ARG A 367 -13.25 23.85 6.94
C ARG A 367 -14.69 23.40 6.71
N VAL A 368 -15.31 23.74 5.59
CA VAL A 368 -16.69 23.35 5.25
C VAL A 368 -16.78 21.82 5.18
N PHE A 369 -15.85 21.16 4.49
CA PHE A 369 -15.82 19.71 4.37
C PHE A 369 -15.70 19.04 5.75
N TRP A 370 -14.70 19.44 6.55
CA TRP A 370 -14.49 18.84 7.87
C TRP A 370 -15.63 19.12 8.85
N SER A 371 -16.21 20.32 8.83
CA SER A 371 -17.37 20.65 9.64
C SER A 371 -18.57 19.79 9.24
N SER A 372 -18.79 19.61 7.94
CA SER A 372 -19.87 18.76 7.41
C SER A 372 -19.66 17.30 7.78
N ALA A 373 -18.43 16.80 7.68
CA ALA A 373 -18.08 15.44 8.08
C ALA A 373 -18.31 15.20 9.59
N VAL A 374 -17.90 16.15 10.44
CA VAL A 374 -18.14 16.07 11.89
C VAL A 374 -19.64 16.09 12.21
N LEU A 375 -20.41 16.97 11.59
CA LEU A 375 -21.87 17.04 11.75
C LEU A 375 -22.54 15.73 11.30
N LEU A 376 -22.08 15.14 10.19
CA LEU A 376 -22.59 13.86 9.71
C LEU A 376 -22.29 12.72 10.70
N VAL A 377 -21.08 12.66 11.26
CA VAL A 377 -20.73 11.68 12.29
C VAL A 377 -21.60 11.84 13.54
N ILE A 378 -21.82 13.07 14.00
CA ILE A 378 -22.71 13.37 15.13
C ILE A 378 -24.15 12.92 14.83
N LEU A 379 -24.65 13.20 13.63
CA LEU A 379 -25.97 12.78 13.19
C LEU A 379 -26.11 11.25 13.17
N LEU A 380 -25.13 10.54 12.60
CA LEU A 380 -25.11 9.08 12.56
C LEU A 380 -25.05 8.47 13.97
N ALA A 381 -24.23 9.04 14.86
CA ALA A 381 -24.16 8.62 16.26
C ALA A 381 -25.51 8.84 16.99
N ALA A 382 -26.19 9.96 16.76
CA ALA A 382 -27.51 10.24 17.31
C ALA A 382 -28.58 9.28 16.79
N ILE A 383 -28.55 8.94 15.50
CA ILE A 383 -29.44 7.93 14.88
C ILE A 383 -29.17 6.54 15.49
N ALA A 384 -27.92 6.14 15.61
CA ALA A 384 -27.54 4.86 16.20
C ALA A 384 -27.96 4.76 17.67
N LEU A 385 -27.77 5.83 18.45
CA LEU A 385 -28.24 5.91 19.84
C LEU A 385 -29.77 5.78 19.91
N ARG A 386 -30.49 6.50 19.05
CA ARG A 386 -31.96 6.42 18.98
C ARG A 386 -32.42 5.00 18.63
N CYS A 387 -31.79 4.34 17.65
CA CYS A 387 -32.10 2.95 17.29
C CYS A 387 -31.84 2.01 18.46
N THR A 388 -30.72 2.18 19.17
CA THR A 388 -30.38 1.39 20.35
C THR A 388 -31.44 1.54 21.45
N VAL A 389 -31.87 2.77 21.74
CA VAL A 389 -32.95 3.04 22.71
C VAL A 389 -34.27 2.38 22.29
N LEU A 390 -34.62 2.45 21.00
CA LEU A 390 -35.83 1.80 20.48
C LEU A 390 -35.76 0.27 20.59
N ILE A 391 -34.60 -0.34 20.28
CA ILE A 391 -34.37 -1.78 20.44
C ILE A 391 -34.47 -2.17 21.91
N LEU A 392 -33.80 -1.46 22.82
CA LEU A 392 -33.87 -1.72 24.26
C LEU A 392 -35.30 -1.60 24.80
N ARG A 393 -36.05 -0.60 24.35
CA ARG A 393 -37.46 -0.43 24.70
C ARG A 393 -38.30 -1.59 24.18
N TRP A 394 -38.09 -2.04 22.94
CA TRP A 394 -38.79 -3.20 22.38
C TRP A 394 -38.47 -4.50 23.14
N VAL A 395 -37.19 -4.75 23.44
CA VAL A 395 -36.76 -5.90 24.26
C VAL A 395 -37.43 -5.87 25.64
N SER A 396 -37.47 -4.71 26.30
CA SER A 396 -38.11 -4.56 27.62
C SER A 396 -39.62 -4.78 27.57
N MET A 397 -40.31 -4.20 26.58
CA MET A 397 -41.77 -4.27 26.52
C MET A 397 -42.30 -5.59 25.99
N VAL A 398 -41.58 -6.27 25.10
CA VAL A 398 -42.06 -7.48 24.42
C VAL A 398 -41.34 -8.71 24.96
N VAL A 399 -40.02 -8.76 24.82
CA VAL A 399 -39.22 -9.96 25.11
C VAL A 399 -39.20 -10.26 26.61
N LEU A 400 -38.90 -9.26 27.45
CA LEU A 400 -38.85 -9.46 28.90
C LEU A 400 -40.23 -9.75 29.50
N LYS A 401 -41.30 -9.11 29.00
CA LYS A 401 -42.67 -9.41 29.45
C LYS A 401 -43.11 -10.81 29.08
N ASP A 402 -42.83 -11.27 27.86
CA ASP A 402 -43.13 -12.63 27.42
C ASP A 402 -42.34 -13.68 28.23
N LEU A 403 -41.05 -13.41 28.51
CA LEU A 403 -40.23 -14.23 29.39
C LEU A 403 -40.80 -14.31 30.81
N ASP A 404 -41.19 -13.18 31.41
CA ASP A 404 -41.80 -13.15 32.75
C ASP A 404 -43.12 -13.95 32.78
N MET A 405 -43.98 -13.80 31.77
CA MET A 405 -45.20 -14.60 31.64
C MET A 405 -44.89 -16.11 31.54
N LYS A 406 -43.93 -16.51 30.71
CA LYS A 406 -43.50 -17.91 30.56
C LYS A 406 -42.92 -18.48 31.85
N ILE A 407 -42.11 -17.70 32.57
CA ILE A 407 -41.54 -18.09 33.87
C ILE A 407 -42.65 -18.27 34.90
N LYS A 408 -43.57 -17.30 35.04
CA LYS A 408 -44.72 -17.40 35.95
C LYS A 408 -45.59 -18.61 35.64
N HIS A 409 -45.84 -18.90 34.36
CA HIS A 409 -46.59 -20.09 33.94
C HIS A 409 -45.88 -21.40 34.32
N ARG A 410 -44.56 -21.51 34.09
CA ARG A 410 -43.76 -22.68 34.51
C ARG A 410 -43.73 -22.85 36.03
N LEU A 411 -43.54 -21.77 36.79
CA LEU A 411 -43.58 -21.80 38.26
C LEU A 411 -44.95 -22.24 38.79
N LYS A 412 -46.03 -21.76 38.18
CA LYS A 412 -47.40 -22.20 38.53
C LYS A 412 -47.54 -23.70 38.30
N LYS A 413 -47.12 -24.21 37.13
CA LYS A 413 -47.16 -25.64 36.79
C LYS A 413 -46.37 -26.50 37.80
N LEU A 414 -45.15 -26.07 38.16
CA LEU A 414 -44.30 -26.73 39.16
C LEU A 414 -44.95 -26.74 40.56
N ARG A 415 -45.52 -25.62 41.00
CA ARG A 415 -46.28 -25.55 42.28
C ARG A 415 -47.45 -26.51 42.29
N THR A 416 -48.22 -26.59 41.20
CA THR A 416 -49.35 -27.52 41.09
C THR A 416 -48.88 -28.98 41.10
N GLN A 417 -47.72 -29.29 40.50
CA GLN A 417 -47.14 -30.64 40.56
C GLN A 417 -46.65 -30.99 41.96
N LEU A 418 -45.92 -30.09 42.64
CA LEU A 418 -45.44 -30.30 44.01
C LEU A 418 -46.59 -30.47 45.01
N ALA A 419 -47.66 -29.69 44.88
CA ALA A 419 -48.85 -29.82 45.73
C ALA A 419 -49.58 -31.16 45.56
N LYS A 420 -49.43 -31.83 44.41
CA LYS A 420 -49.97 -33.19 44.18
C LYS A 420 -49.09 -34.30 44.78
N VAL A 421 -47.86 -33.99 45.19
CA VAL A 421 -46.87 -34.94 45.73
C VAL A 421 -46.72 -34.82 47.25
N ALA A 422 -47.25 -33.75 47.88
CA ALA A 422 -47.21 -33.59 49.34
C ALA A 422 -48.24 -34.50 50.05
N PRO A 423 -47.84 -35.34 51.01
CA PRO A 423 -48.76 -36.22 51.71
C PRO A 423 -49.53 -35.49 52.80
N ILE A 424 -50.82 -35.80 52.90
CA ILE A 424 -51.74 -35.37 53.97
C ILE A 424 -51.26 -36.00 55.29
N ARG A 425 -50.89 -35.17 56.27
CA ARG A 425 -50.80 -35.58 57.68
C ARG A 425 -51.75 -34.71 58.49
N ASN A 426 -52.79 -35.32 59.04
CA ASN A 426 -53.77 -34.68 59.91
C ASN A 426 -53.99 -35.54 61.15
N GLY A 427 -54.13 -34.87 62.31
CA GLY A 427 -54.49 -35.42 63.62
C GLY A 427 -53.29 -35.52 64.58
N GLY A 428 -53.29 -34.98 65.79
CA GLY A 428 -54.27 -34.25 66.59
C GLY A 428 -53.66 -34.10 68.00
N GLY A 429 -54.07 -33.11 68.78
CA GLY A 429 -53.65 -33.00 70.19
C GLY A 429 -53.81 -31.61 70.79
N LYS A 430 -54.83 -31.45 71.63
CA LYS A 430 -55.07 -30.32 72.55
C LYS A 430 -53.91 -30.14 73.53
N ASN A 431 -53.64 -28.91 73.97
CA ASN A 431 -53.95 -28.45 75.33
C ASN A 431 -53.55 -27.00 75.60
N ASP A 432 -54.36 -26.39 76.48
CA ASP A 432 -54.22 -25.11 77.19
C ASP A 432 -52.82 -24.81 77.74
N THR A 433 -52.44 -23.53 77.79
CA THR A 433 -52.54 -22.67 79.00
C THR A 433 -51.89 -21.32 78.76
N ASP A 434 -52.71 -20.27 78.92
CA ASP A 434 -52.50 -19.12 79.82
C ASP A 434 -51.08 -18.56 80.07
N LYS A 435 -50.88 -17.32 79.58
CA LYS A 435 -50.70 -16.06 80.34
C LYS A 435 -49.56 -15.15 79.86
N PRO A 436 -49.74 -13.81 80.00
CA PRO A 436 -48.89 -12.80 79.40
C PRO A 436 -47.86 -12.24 80.39
N HIS A 437 -46.80 -11.62 79.88
CA HIS A 437 -46.14 -10.53 80.58
C HIS A 437 -45.55 -9.51 79.58
N GLN A 438 -45.94 -8.26 79.79
CA GLN A 438 -45.22 -7.05 79.38
C GLN A 438 -43.82 -7.06 80.01
N ASP A 439 -42.80 -6.67 79.27
CA ASP A 439 -42.31 -5.28 79.21
C ASP A 439 -41.52 -5.03 77.92
#